data_AF-A0A0M0LL06-F1
#
_entry.id   AF-A0A0M0LL06-F1
#
_cell.length_a   1.000
_cell.length_b   1.000
_cell.length_c   1.000
_cell.angle_alpha   90.00
_cell.angle_beta   90.00
_cell.angle_gamma   90.00
#
_symmetry.space_group_name_H-M   'P 1'
#
loop_
_entity.id
_entity.type
_entity.pdbx_description
1 polymer ?
#
loop_
_entity_poly.entity_id
_entity_poly.type
_entity_poly.pdbx_seq_one_letter_code
_entity_poly.pdbx_strand_id
1 'polypeptide(L)'
;MITLRIHKENSEYVVKRISNQNADQYSVHSAESLYESLFHLGRKMHISNIHFNIPHDLKSKLISFLSVEFPAELYDYHIKIID
;
A
#
# COMPACT_ATOMS: atom_id res chain seq x y z
N MET A 1 -7.50 -11.32 -2.55
CA MET A 1 -7.60 -9.90 -2.14
C MET A 1 -6.86 -9.72 -0.82
N ILE A 2 -6.01 -8.69 -0.71
CA ILE A 2 -5.26 -8.38 0.52
C ILE A 2 -5.55 -6.94 0.95
N THR A 3 -5.46 -6.66 2.24
CA THR A 3 -5.53 -5.28 2.75
C THR A 3 -4.18 -4.87 3.31
N LEU A 4 -3.64 -3.75 2.85
CA LEU A 4 -2.49 -3.10 3.43
C LEU A 4 -2.97 -1.95 4.31
N ARG A 5 -2.80 -2.09 5.62
CA ARG A 5 -3.03 -1.01 6.58
C ARG A 5 -1.70 -0.34 6.87
N ILE A 6 -1.54 0.86 6.35
CA ILE A 6 -0.37 1.70 6.54
C ILE A 6 -0.73 2.76 7.56
N HIS A 7 0.14 2.99 8.53
CA HIS A 7 0.06 4.14 9.42
C HIS A 7 1.46 4.67 9.66
N LYS A 8 1.53 5.92 10.12
CA LYS A 8 2.80 6.58 10.36
C LYS A 8 3.16 6.45 11.84
N GLU A 9 4.37 6.02 12.11
CA GLU A 9 4.95 5.97 13.45
C GLU A 9 6.28 6.73 13.40
N ASN A 10 6.35 7.87 14.08
CA ASN A 10 7.46 8.81 13.98
C ASN A 10 7.72 9.27 12.52
N SER A 11 8.88 8.90 11.97
CA SER A 11 9.29 9.19 10.58
C SER A 11 9.09 8.01 9.62
N GLU A 12 8.57 6.88 10.11
CA GLU A 12 8.44 5.63 9.36
C GLU A 12 6.97 5.27 9.11
N TYR A 13 6.76 4.43 8.11
CA TYR A 13 5.46 3.85 7.77
C TYR A 13 5.42 2.39 8.21
N VAL A 14 4.51 2.08 9.12
CA VAL A 14 4.24 0.71 9.56
C VAL A 14 3.15 0.13 8.68
N VAL A 15 3.49 -0.95 7.97
CA VAL A 15 2.61 -1.65 7.02
C VAL A 15 2.18 -2.96 7.64
N LYS A 16 0.88 -3.07 7.90
CA LYS A 16 0.23 -4.32 8.30
C LYS A 16 -0.47 -4.94 7.09
N ARG A 17 -0.01 -6.11 6.67
CA ARG A 17 -0.65 -6.91 5.62
C ARG A 17 -1.64 -7.88 6.24
N ILE A 18 -2.91 -7.66 5.96
CA ILE A 18 -4.03 -8.48 6.43
C ILE A 18 -4.49 -9.35 5.25
N SER A 19 -4.46 -10.67 5.44
CA SER A 19 -4.93 -11.63 4.45
C SER A 19 -5.72 -12.74 5.13
N ASN A 20 -6.78 -13.24 4.48
CA ASN A 20 -7.62 -14.31 5.04
C ASN A 20 -6.89 -15.67 5.18
N GLN A 21 -5.70 -15.82 4.61
CA GLN A 21 -5.00 -17.09 4.49
C GLN A 21 -3.71 -17.20 5.32
N ASN A 22 -3.19 -16.09 5.87
CA ASN A 22 -1.94 -16.07 6.63
C ASN A 22 -2.07 -15.14 7.85
N ALA A 23 -1.29 -15.42 8.88
CA ALA A 23 -1.10 -14.51 10.02
C ALA A 23 -0.74 -13.09 9.52
N ASP A 24 -1.26 -12.09 10.21
CA ASP A 24 -0.96 -10.69 9.93
C ASP A 24 0.56 -10.47 9.87
N GLN A 25 1.06 -9.99 8.74
CA GLN A 25 2.48 -9.64 8.59
C GLN A 25 2.66 -8.14 8.85
N TYR A 26 3.71 -7.81 9.60
CA TYR A 26 4.07 -6.44 9.93
C TYR A 26 5.45 -6.14 9.37
N SER A 27 5.57 -5.00 8.71
CA SER A 27 6.85 -4.46 8.26
C SER A 27 6.91 -2.96 8.51
N VAL A 28 8.11 -2.46 8.79
CA VAL A 28 8.38 -1.04 9.00
C VAL A 28 9.20 -0.56 7.81
N HIS A 29 8.79 0.56 7.22
CA HIS A 29 9.38 1.10 6.02
C HIS A 29 9.68 2.58 6.19
N SER A 30 10.82 3.02 5.65
CA SER A 30 10.98 4.43 5.29
C SER A 30 10.02 4.78 4.14
N ALA A 31 9.86 6.07 3.84
CA ALA A 31 9.04 6.46 2.69
C ALA A 31 9.53 5.84 1.37
N GLU A 32 10.84 5.77 1.15
CA GLU A 32 11.43 5.19 -0.05
C GLU A 32 11.24 3.67 -0.10
N SER A 33 11.53 2.96 1.00
CA SER A 33 11.43 1.50 1.02
C SER A 33 9.98 1.01 0.98
N LEU A 34 9.02 1.86 1.34
CA LEU A 34 7.59 1.59 1.17
C LEU A 34 7.24 1.46 -0.32
N TYR A 35 7.60 2.46 -1.13
CA TYR A 35 7.27 2.45 -2.56
C TYR A 35 7.98 1.32 -3.30
N GLU A 36 9.23 1.04 -2.96
CA GLU A 36 9.95 -0.12 -3.49
C GLU A 36 9.25 -1.44 -3.14
N SER A 37 8.76 -1.58 -1.90
CA SER A 37 8.04 -2.78 -1.47
C SER A 37 6.69 -2.91 -2.18
N LEU A 38 5.98 -1.81 -2.38
CA LEU A 38 4.74 -1.77 -3.16
C LEU A 38 4.98 -2.10 -4.63
N PHE A 39 6.07 -1.62 -5.22
CA PHE A 39 6.48 -1.96 -6.57
C PHE A 39 6.68 -3.47 -6.71
N HIS A 40 7.50 -4.06 -5.84
CA HIS A 40 7.75 -5.50 -5.83
C HIS A 40 6.47 -6.32 -5.59
N LEU A 41 5.56 -5.83 -4.76
CA LEU A 41 4.27 -6.47 -4.50
C LEU A 41 3.39 -6.45 -5.76
N GLY A 42 3.28 -5.30 -6.44
CA GLY A 42 2.53 -5.15 -7.68
C GLY A 42 3.06 -6.00 -8.84
N ARG A 43 4.37 -6.31 -8.84
CA ARG A 43 4.96 -7.26 -9.80
C ARG A 43 4.59 -8.72 -9.53
N LYS A 44 4.20 -9.05 -8.30
CA LYS A 44 3.81 -10.40 -7.89
C LYS A 44 2.29 -10.61 -7.93
N MET A 45 1.50 -9.55 -7.89
CA MET A 45 0.04 -9.60 -7.96
C MET A 45 -0.53 -8.28 -8.48
N HIS A 46 -1.68 -8.35 -9.15
CA HIS A 46 -2.41 -7.15 -9.57
C HIS A 46 -2.71 -6.23 -8.37
N ILE A 47 -2.38 -4.95 -8.52
CA ILE A 47 -2.64 -3.90 -7.52
C ILE A 47 -4.16 -3.74 -7.29
N SER A 48 -5.00 -3.99 -8.29
CA SER A 48 -6.47 -3.99 -8.12
C SER A 48 -6.96 -5.00 -7.06
N ASN A 49 -6.17 -6.03 -6.76
CA ASN A 49 -6.47 -6.99 -5.69
C ASN A 49 -6.01 -6.52 -4.29
N ILE A 50 -5.51 -5.28 -4.17
CA ILE A 50 -4.96 -4.70 -2.95
C ILE A 50 -5.85 -3.55 -2.50
N HIS A 51 -6.35 -3.65 -1.27
CA HIS A 51 -7.05 -2.57 -0.59
C HIS A 51 -6.05 -1.80 0.27
N PHE A 52 -5.94 -0.49 0.07
CA PHE A 52 -5.03 0.37 0.79
C PHE A 52 -5.78 1.15 1.87
N ASN A 53 -5.49 0.88 3.14
CA ASN A 53 -5.93 1.70 4.26
C ASN A 53 -4.75 2.57 4.69
N ILE A 54 -4.76 3.87 4.40
CA ILE A 54 -3.58 4.75 4.52
C ILE A 54 -3.88 6.05 5.27
N PRO A 55 -2.88 6.69 5.88
CA PRO A 55 -3.04 8.02 6.46
C PRO A 55 -3.21 9.08 5.36
N HIS A 56 -3.79 10.23 5.73
CA HIS A 56 -4.10 11.30 4.78
C HIS A 56 -2.86 11.87 4.07
N ASP A 57 -1.71 11.95 4.74
CA ASP A 57 -0.46 12.48 4.18
C ASP A 57 0.11 11.61 3.05
N LEU A 58 -0.21 10.31 3.04
CA LEU A 58 0.29 9.35 2.06
C LEU A 58 -0.55 9.32 0.79
N LYS A 59 -1.82 9.76 0.84
CA LYS A 59 -2.78 9.63 -0.27
C LYS A 59 -2.26 10.16 -1.60
N SER A 60 -1.85 11.42 -1.64
CA SER A 60 -1.44 12.06 -2.90
C SER A 60 -0.22 11.36 -3.51
N LYS A 61 0.76 11.02 -2.67
CA LYS A 61 2.00 10.39 -3.13
C LYS A 61 1.78 8.96 -3.60
N LEU A 62 0.96 8.19 -2.87
CA LEU A 62 0.61 6.83 -3.26
C LEU A 62 -0.16 6.79 -4.58
N ILE A 63 -1.17 7.64 -4.75
CA ILE A 63 -1.93 7.72 -6.01
C ILE A 63 -1.00 8.07 -7.17
N SER A 64 -0.11 9.05 -6.99
CA SER A 64 0.86 9.42 -8.02
C SER A 64 1.78 8.26 -8.39
N PHE A 65 2.31 7.56 -7.40
CA PHE A 65 3.16 6.38 -7.61
C PHE A 65 2.42 5.28 -8.37
N LEU A 66 1.23 4.90 -7.92
CA LEU A 66 0.44 3.84 -8.55
C LEU A 66 0.04 4.20 -9.98
N SER A 67 -0.23 5.48 -10.24
CA SER A 67 -0.59 5.96 -11.59
C SER A 67 0.57 5.85 -12.58
N VAL A 68 1.81 5.99 -12.11
CA VAL A 68 3.02 5.92 -12.93
C VAL A 68 3.45 4.48 -13.14
N GLU A 69 3.51 3.69 -12.07
CA GLU A 69 4.06 2.33 -12.13
C GLU A 69 3.05 1.28 -12.61
N PHE A 70 1.75 1.52 -12.40
CA PHE A 70 0.69 0.56 -12.69
C PHE A 70 -0.49 1.19 -13.48
N PRO A 71 -0.26 1.97 -14.55
CA PRO A 71 -1.28 2.81 -15.19
C PRO A 71 -2.51 2.03 -15.72
N ALA A 72 -2.33 0.76 -16.10
CA ALA A 72 -3.42 -0.08 -16.60
C ALA A 72 -4.37 -0.58 -15.48
N GLU A 73 -3.97 -0.47 -14.21
CA GLU A 73 -4.69 -0.98 -13.04
C GLU A 73 -5.38 0.14 -12.24
N LEU A 74 -5.30 1.38 -12.74
CA LEU A 74 -5.81 2.60 -12.10
C LEU A 74 -7.30 2.62 -11.80
N TYR A 75 -8.09 1.87 -12.55
CA TYR A 75 -9.55 1.96 -12.52
C TYR A 75 -10.18 1.36 -11.25
N ASP A 76 -9.43 0.56 -10.47
CA ASP A 76 -9.96 -0.22 -9.34
C ASP A 76 -9.13 -0.11 -8.04
N TYR A 77 -8.37 0.97 -7.83
CA TYR A 77 -7.65 1.10 -6.55
C TYR A 77 -8.60 1.40 -5.39
N HIS A 78 -8.81 0.39 -4.55
CA HIS A 78 -9.58 0.52 -3.31
C HIS A 78 -8.74 1.21 -2.23
N ILE A 79 -8.68 2.54 -2.27
CA ILE A 79 -7.99 3.37 -1.26
C ILE A 79 -9.01 3.91 -0.25
N LYS A 80 -8.84 3.53 1.01
CA LYS A 80 -9.55 4.08 2.16
C LYS A 80 -8.57 4.92 2.98
N ILE A 81 -8.97 6.14 3.32
CA ILE A 81 -8.23 6.97 4.27
C ILE A 81 -8.60 6.53 5.69
N ILE A 82 -7.60 6.39 6.56
CA ILE A 82 -7.76 6.16 7.98
C ILE A 82 -7.14 7.32 8.77
N ASP A 83 -7.77 7.66 9.90
CA ASP A 83 -7.26 8.62 10.89
C ASP A 83 -6.11 8.03 11.72
#